data_AF-A0A6N3R7Z9-F1
#
_entry.id   AF-A0A6N3R7Z9-F1
#
_cell.length_a   1.000
_cell.length_b   1.000
_cell.length_c   1.000
_cell.angle_alpha   90.00
_cell.angle_beta   90.00
_cell.angle_gamma   90.00
#
_symmetry.space_group_name_H-M   'P 1'
#
loop_
_entity.id
_entity.type
_entity.pdbx_description
1 polymer ?
#
loop_
_entity_poly.entity_id
_entity_poly.type
_entity_poly.pdbx_seq_one_letter_code
_entity_poly.pdbx_strand_id
1 'polypeptide(L)'
;MQKRGWDVKESAVMVITANELDTARRRTTGSMDALKAAGFPEKQIYQVPTKSNDIPGAFDAANSMLVQHPEVKHWLIVGMNDSTVLGGVRATEGQGFKAADIIGIGINGVDAVSELSKVQATGFYGSLLPSPDVHGYKSSEMLYNWVAKDVEPPKFTEVTDVVLITRDNFKEELEKKGLGGK
;
A
#
# COMPACT_ATOMS: atom_id res chain seq x y z
N MET A 1 5.68 12.64 -10.33
CA MET A 1 6.48 13.55 -11.18
C MET A 1 6.20 15.03 -10.91
N GLN A 2 4.95 15.49 -10.92
CA GLN A 2 4.64 16.93 -10.85
C GLN A 2 4.83 17.56 -9.45
N LYS A 3 4.27 16.97 -8.39
CA LYS A 3 4.29 17.58 -7.03
C LYS A 3 5.68 17.66 -6.39
N ARG A 4 6.52 16.64 -6.59
CA ARG A 4 7.92 16.61 -6.10
C ARG A 4 8.95 17.00 -7.16
N GLY A 5 8.53 17.28 -8.40
CA GLY A 5 9.42 17.69 -9.48
C GLY A 5 10.48 16.66 -9.91
N TRP A 6 10.31 15.38 -9.59
CA TRP A 6 11.26 14.33 -9.98
C TRP A 6 11.42 14.26 -11.51
N ASP A 7 12.63 13.96 -11.99
CA ASP A 7 12.86 13.61 -13.39
C ASP A 7 12.50 12.12 -13.60
N VAL A 8 11.60 11.87 -14.54
CA VAL A 8 11.11 10.51 -14.85
C VAL A 8 12.22 9.61 -15.36
N LYS A 9 13.25 10.17 -15.99
CA LYS A 9 14.37 9.40 -16.57
C LYS A 9 15.24 8.72 -15.50
N GLU A 10 15.24 9.25 -14.29
CA GLU A 10 15.97 8.73 -13.13
C GLU A 10 15.03 8.16 -12.05
N SER A 11 13.73 8.00 -12.36
CA SER A 11 12.73 7.43 -11.46
C SER A 11 12.36 6.00 -11.88
N ALA A 12 12.01 5.14 -10.93
CA ALA A 12 11.44 3.83 -11.23
C ALA A 12 10.31 3.45 -10.28
N VAL A 13 9.54 2.44 -10.67
CA VAL A 13 8.52 1.81 -9.83
C VAL A 13 9.02 0.43 -9.42
N MET A 14 9.09 0.19 -8.12
CA MET A 14 9.27 -1.13 -7.55
C MET A 14 7.90 -1.70 -7.19
N VAL A 15 7.54 -2.84 -7.78
CA VAL A 15 6.27 -3.51 -7.52
C VAL A 15 6.54 -4.81 -6.79
N ILE A 16 6.27 -4.83 -5.50
CA ILE A 16 6.44 -6.02 -4.66
C ILE A 16 5.16 -6.85 -4.74
N THR A 17 5.22 -7.98 -5.44
CA THR A 17 4.04 -8.77 -5.81
C THR A 17 3.86 -10.01 -4.94
N ALA A 18 2.60 -10.40 -4.73
CA ALA A 18 2.18 -11.71 -4.18
C ALA A 18 1.08 -12.28 -5.09
N ASN A 19 1.46 -12.76 -6.27
CA ASN A 19 0.54 -13.04 -7.38
C ASN A 19 -0.34 -14.28 -7.16
N GLU A 20 0.05 -15.13 -6.22
CA GLU A 20 -0.68 -16.32 -5.76
C GLU A 20 -1.96 -15.93 -5.01
N LEU A 21 -2.02 -14.72 -4.44
CA LEU A 21 -3.19 -14.18 -3.74
C LEU A 21 -3.97 -13.22 -4.65
N ASP A 22 -5.18 -13.63 -5.08
CA ASP A 22 -5.96 -12.91 -6.09
C ASP A 22 -6.22 -11.42 -5.74
N THR A 23 -6.61 -11.12 -4.49
CA THR A 23 -6.82 -9.73 -4.05
C THR A 23 -5.52 -8.91 -4.09
N ALA A 24 -4.39 -9.51 -3.75
CA ALA A 24 -3.09 -8.84 -3.79
C ALA A 24 -2.65 -8.57 -5.24
N ARG A 25 -2.79 -9.57 -6.11
CA ARG A 25 -2.51 -9.46 -7.54
C ARG A 25 -3.32 -8.34 -8.19
N ARG A 26 -4.62 -8.26 -7.89
CA ARG A 26 -5.50 -7.21 -8.44
C ARG A 26 -5.07 -5.81 -7.99
N ARG A 27 -4.70 -5.63 -6.71
CA ARG A 27 -4.23 -4.34 -6.19
C ARG A 27 -2.96 -3.85 -6.88
N THR A 28 -1.94 -4.71 -6.99
CA THR A 28 -0.67 -4.33 -7.64
C THR A 28 -0.83 -4.15 -9.14
N THR A 29 -1.61 -5.01 -9.81
CA THR A 29 -1.92 -4.87 -11.24
C THR A 29 -2.64 -3.56 -11.53
N GLY A 30 -3.70 -3.25 -10.79
CA GLY A 30 -4.43 -1.99 -10.95
C GLY A 30 -3.56 -0.76 -10.71
N SER A 31 -2.65 -0.82 -9.73
CA SER A 31 -1.68 0.27 -9.48
C SER A 31 -0.71 0.47 -10.65
N MET A 32 -0.14 -0.62 -11.19
CA MET A 32 0.73 -0.57 -12.38
C MET A 32 -0.01 -0.02 -13.60
N ASP A 33 -1.25 -0.47 -13.82
CA ASP A 33 -2.06 -0.03 -14.96
C ASP A 33 -2.41 1.45 -14.87
N ALA A 34 -2.73 1.96 -13.67
CA ALA A 34 -2.95 3.39 -13.45
C ALA A 34 -1.68 4.21 -13.71
N LEU A 35 -0.50 3.72 -13.28
CA LEU A 35 0.79 4.37 -13.56
C LEU A 35 1.09 4.42 -15.06
N LYS A 36 0.88 3.30 -15.77
CA LYS A 36 1.03 3.22 -17.24
C LYS A 36 0.06 4.16 -17.96
N ALA A 37 -1.22 4.18 -17.55
CA ALA A 37 -2.24 5.06 -18.11
C ALA A 37 -1.92 6.55 -17.90
N ALA A 38 -1.26 6.88 -16.79
CA ALA A 38 -0.75 8.23 -16.52
C ALA A 38 0.56 8.58 -17.25
N GLY A 39 1.09 7.65 -18.07
CA GLY A 39 2.28 7.86 -18.89
C GLY A 39 3.61 7.51 -18.22
N PHE A 40 3.62 6.79 -17.09
CA PHE A 40 4.87 6.29 -16.52
C PHE A 40 5.50 5.26 -17.45
N PRO A 41 6.82 5.33 -17.76
CA PRO A 41 7.45 4.43 -18.72
C PRO A 41 7.40 2.97 -18.24
N GLU A 42 6.77 2.08 -19.02
CA GLU A 42 6.61 0.67 -18.68
C GLU A 42 7.94 -0.05 -18.41
N LYS A 43 8.98 0.30 -19.17
CA LYS A 43 10.35 -0.24 -19.00
C LYS A 43 11.03 0.13 -17.68
N GLN A 44 10.46 1.06 -16.91
CA GLN A 44 10.94 1.49 -15.59
C GLN A 44 10.01 1.00 -14.46
N ILE A 45 9.17 0.01 -14.74
CA ILE A 45 8.32 -0.69 -13.76
C ILE A 45 8.89 -2.09 -13.54
N TYR A 46 9.49 -2.30 -12.38
CA TYR A 46 10.18 -3.54 -12.04
C TYR A 46 9.38 -4.32 -11.00
N GLN A 47 9.00 -5.55 -11.34
CA GLN A 47 8.26 -6.44 -10.45
C GLN A 47 9.22 -7.38 -9.71
N VAL A 48 8.96 -7.61 -8.43
CA VAL A 48 9.70 -8.56 -7.60
C VAL A 48 8.74 -9.33 -6.69
N PRO A 49 8.76 -10.67 -6.69
CA PRO A 49 7.90 -11.44 -5.80
C PRO A 49 8.40 -11.36 -4.36
N THR A 50 7.47 -11.20 -3.42
CA THR A 50 7.76 -11.41 -1.99
C THR A 50 7.40 -12.83 -1.57
N LYS A 51 8.12 -13.37 -0.58
CA LYS A 51 7.88 -14.71 -0.01
C LYS A 51 6.80 -14.70 1.07
N SER A 52 6.52 -13.55 1.67
CA SER A 52 5.55 -13.37 2.75
C SER A 52 4.94 -11.97 2.70
N ASN A 53 3.67 -11.87 3.08
CA ASN A 53 2.90 -10.63 3.02
C ASN A 53 3.13 -9.73 4.25
N ASP A 54 4.38 -9.59 4.66
CA ASP A 54 4.83 -8.87 5.85
C ASP A 54 6.05 -7.97 5.55
N ILE A 55 6.50 -7.23 6.56
CA ILE A 55 7.64 -6.31 6.42
C ILE A 55 8.93 -7.07 6.06
N PRO A 56 9.33 -8.17 6.74
CA PRO A 56 10.56 -8.89 6.40
C PRO A 56 10.59 -9.43 4.96
N GLY A 57 9.51 -10.09 4.51
CA GLY A 57 9.45 -10.64 3.16
C GLY A 57 9.52 -9.57 2.08
N ALA A 58 8.87 -8.42 2.30
CA ALA A 58 8.92 -7.31 1.37
C ALA A 58 10.28 -6.58 1.40
N PHE A 59 10.90 -6.48 2.57
CA PHE A 59 12.24 -5.92 2.73
C PHE A 59 13.29 -6.72 1.95
N ASP A 60 13.25 -8.06 2.03
CA ASP A 60 14.16 -8.94 1.28
C ASP A 60 13.98 -8.78 -0.23
N ALA A 61 12.72 -8.79 -0.69
CA ALA A 61 12.38 -8.60 -2.10
C ALA A 61 12.88 -7.23 -2.61
N ALA A 62 12.59 -6.16 -1.88
CA ALA A 62 13.01 -4.81 -2.24
C ALA A 62 14.53 -4.66 -2.29
N ASN A 63 15.27 -5.17 -1.31
CA ASN A 63 16.73 -5.12 -1.32
C ASN A 63 17.33 -5.80 -2.55
N SER A 64 16.77 -6.95 -2.95
CA SER A 64 17.23 -7.66 -4.15
C SER A 64 17.04 -6.83 -5.42
N MET A 65 15.96 -6.04 -5.52
CA MET A 65 15.67 -5.18 -6.65
C MET A 65 16.54 -3.91 -6.64
N LEU A 66 16.76 -3.30 -5.47
CA LEU A 66 17.54 -2.06 -5.35
C LEU A 66 18.98 -2.22 -5.86
N VAL A 67 19.65 -3.34 -5.52
CA VAL A 67 21.04 -3.57 -5.95
C VAL A 67 21.18 -3.84 -7.45
N GLN A 68 20.08 -4.20 -8.14
CA GLN A 68 20.06 -4.40 -9.59
C GLN A 68 19.88 -3.09 -10.37
N HIS A 69 19.47 -2.01 -9.69
CA HIS A 69 19.11 -0.73 -10.31
C HIS A 69 19.82 0.47 -9.66
N PRO A 70 21.17 0.52 -9.64
CA PRO A 70 21.93 1.62 -9.03
C PRO A 70 21.77 2.97 -9.76
N GLU A 71 21.27 2.95 -10.99
CA GLU A 71 20.99 4.15 -11.79
C GLU A 71 19.80 4.96 -11.26
N VAL A 72 18.86 4.33 -10.56
CA VAL A 72 17.61 4.97 -10.12
C VAL A 72 17.89 5.90 -8.94
N LYS A 73 17.34 7.12 -9.02
CA LYS A 73 17.43 8.16 -7.98
C LYS A 73 16.16 8.30 -7.18
N HIS A 74 15.00 8.02 -7.78
CA HIS A 74 13.71 8.12 -7.09
C HIS A 74 12.86 6.86 -7.26
N TRP A 75 12.27 6.38 -6.17
CA TRP A 75 11.45 5.18 -6.18
C TRP A 75 9.99 5.44 -5.81
N LEU A 76 9.10 4.97 -6.67
CA LEU A 76 7.71 4.67 -6.31
C LEU A 76 7.64 3.22 -5.84
N ILE A 77 7.07 2.99 -4.66
CA ILE A 77 6.94 1.64 -4.08
C ILE A 77 5.46 1.24 -4.13
N VAL A 78 5.18 0.18 -4.88
CA VAL A 78 3.86 -0.45 -5.00
C VAL A 78 3.88 -1.77 -4.25
N GLY A 79 2.89 -1.97 -3.39
CA GLY A 79 2.64 -3.20 -2.65
C GLY A 79 1.15 -3.32 -2.34
N MET A 80 0.70 -4.52 -1.99
CA MET A 80 -0.74 -4.79 -1.84
C MET A 80 -1.33 -4.32 -0.50
N ASN A 81 -0.49 -4.04 0.51
CA ASN A 81 -0.88 -3.55 1.82
C ASN A 81 0.22 -2.65 2.44
N ASP A 82 -0.08 -2.08 3.60
CA ASP A 82 0.85 -1.24 4.37
C ASP A 82 2.17 -1.95 4.71
N SER A 83 2.13 -3.20 5.18
CA SER A 83 3.33 -3.96 5.55
C SER A 83 4.29 -4.18 4.38
N THR A 84 3.76 -4.53 3.21
CA THR A 84 4.57 -4.72 2.00
C THR A 84 5.25 -3.42 1.58
N VAL A 85 4.51 -2.31 1.58
CA VAL A 85 5.09 -1.00 1.23
C VAL A 85 6.10 -0.55 2.28
N LEU A 86 5.83 -0.76 3.57
CA LEU A 86 6.79 -0.49 4.65
C LEU A 86 8.08 -1.29 4.49
N GLY A 87 8.01 -2.58 4.16
CA GLY A 87 9.19 -3.39 3.87
C GLY A 87 10.06 -2.79 2.76
N GLY A 88 9.43 -2.34 1.67
CA GLY A 88 10.12 -1.61 0.61
C GLY A 88 10.76 -0.30 1.09
N VAL A 89 10.03 0.51 1.86
CA VAL A 89 10.55 1.78 2.40
C VAL A 89 11.76 1.53 3.30
N ARG A 90 11.69 0.56 4.21
CA ARG A 90 12.82 0.18 5.07
C ARG A 90 14.05 -0.27 4.26
N ALA A 91 13.85 -1.00 3.17
CA ALA A 91 14.96 -1.40 2.28
C ALA A 91 15.62 -0.19 1.62
N THR A 92 14.84 0.79 1.15
CA THR A 92 15.39 2.02 0.55
C THR A 92 16.18 2.86 1.54
N GLU A 93 15.73 2.94 2.80
CA GLU A 93 16.47 3.62 3.87
C GLU A 93 17.83 2.94 4.13
N GLY A 94 17.85 1.60 4.13
CA GLY A 94 19.08 0.82 4.27
C GLY A 94 20.09 1.02 3.13
N GLN A 95 19.61 1.37 1.94
CA GLN A 95 20.44 1.72 0.78
C GLN A 95 20.78 3.22 0.70
N GLY A 96 20.44 4.01 1.74
CA GLY A 96 20.82 5.41 1.86
C GLY A 96 19.93 6.40 1.10
N PHE A 97 18.78 5.97 0.56
CA PHE A 97 17.81 6.89 -0.01
C PHE A 97 17.20 7.78 1.08
N LYS A 98 16.97 9.05 0.75
CA LYS A 98 16.28 9.98 1.65
C LYS A 98 14.78 9.89 1.43
N ALA A 99 14.00 10.25 2.44
CA ALA A 99 12.53 10.28 2.37
C ALA A 99 11.99 11.10 1.19
N ALA A 100 12.70 12.15 0.77
CA ALA A 100 12.33 13.01 -0.36
C ALA A 100 12.32 12.26 -1.71
N ASP A 101 13.14 11.21 -1.83
CA ASP A 101 13.38 10.43 -3.05
C ASP A 101 12.52 9.15 -3.11
N ILE A 102 11.69 8.91 -2.08
CA ILE A 102 10.86 7.72 -1.94
C ILE A 102 9.39 8.10 -1.77
N ILE A 103 8.50 7.44 -2.51
CA ILE A 103 7.04 7.48 -2.29
C ILE A 103 6.52 6.04 -2.24
N GLY A 104 6.19 5.58 -1.04
CA GLY A 104 5.32 4.43 -0.82
C GLY A 104 3.94 4.88 -0.35
N ILE A 105 2.88 4.35 -0.97
CA ILE A 105 1.50 4.50 -0.48
C ILE A 105 0.96 3.11 -0.20
N GLY A 106 0.69 2.82 1.07
CA GLY A 106 0.13 1.55 1.50
C GLY A 106 -1.37 1.43 1.28
N ILE A 107 -1.93 0.28 1.66
CA ILE A 107 -3.36 -0.01 1.68
C ILE A 107 -3.66 -0.72 2.99
N ASN A 108 -4.68 -0.26 3.71
CA ASN A 108 -5.33 -0.76 4.94
C ASN A 108 -5.56 0.41 5.89
N GLY A 109 -4.59 1.32 6.01
CA GLY A 109 -4.66 2.56 6.76
C GLY A 109 -4.38 2.38 8.24
N VAL A 110 -5.08 1.46 8.90
CA VAL A 110 -4.91 1.21 10.35
C VAL A 110 -3.50 0.70 10.70
N ASP A 111 -2.86 -0.04 9.79
CA ASP A 111 -1.50 -0.56 9.98
C ASP A 111 -0.43 0.54 9.79
N ALA A 112 -0.79 1.64 9.13
CA ALA A 112 0.08 2.78 8.86
C ALA A 112 0.17 3.80 10.01
N VAL A 113 -0.70 3.71 11.03
CA VAL A 113 -0.81 4.71 12.11
C VAL A 113 0.53 4.95 12.81
N SER A 114 1.26 3.88 13.14
CA SER A 114 2.55 3.98 13.83
C SER A 114 3.60 4.71 12.99
N GLU A 115 3.61 4.47 11.67
CA GLU A 115 4.53 5.12 10.73
C GLU A 115 4.18 6.60 10.56
N LEU A 116 2.90 6.92 10.36
CA LEU A 116 2.42 8.28 10.18
C LEU A 116 2.55 9.13 11.46
N SER A 117 2.60 8.49 12.64
CA SER A 117 2.79 9.14 13.93
C SER A 117 4.25 9.48 14.26
N LYS A 118 5.24 9.03 13.47
CA LYS A 118 6.65 9.36 13.70
C LYS A 118 6.89 10.88 13.65
N VAL A 119 7.88 11.36 14.40
CA VAL A 119 8.23 12.79 14.40
C VAL A 119 8.68 13.26 13.01
N GLN A 120 9.54 12.47 12.36
CA GLN A 120 10.07 12.76 11.03
C GLN A 120 9.24 12.05 9.95
N ALA A 121 9.07 12.71 8.81
CA ALA A 121 8.51 12.07 7.62
C ALA A 121 9.50 11.04 7.04
N THR A 122 8.97 9.95 6.48
CA THR A 122 9.74 8.88 5.85
C THR A 122 9.33 8.72 4.38
N GLY A 123 9.91 7.73 3.68
CA GLY A 123 9.47 7.37 2.34
C GLY A 123 8.04 6.82 2.27
N PHE A 124 7.45 6.42 3.41
CA PHE A 124 6.06 6.02 3.51
C PHE A 124 5.17 7.28 3.56
N TYR A 125 4.61 7.66 2.42
CA TYR A 125 3.92 8.94 2.25
C TYR A 125 2.52 8.95 2.85
N GLY A 126 1.83 7.81 2.79
CA GLY A 126 0.45 7.68 3.21
C GLY A 126 -0.08 6.28 3.01
N SER A 127 -1.35 6.08 3.29
CA SER A 127 -2.05 4.82 3.08
C SER A 127 -3.46 5.08 2.57
N LEU A 128 -3.97 4.21 1.71
CA LEU A 128 -5.38 4.16 1.38
C LEU A 128 -6.11 3.40 2.48
N LEU A 129 -7.00 4.08 3.20
CA LEU A 129 -7.83 3.55 4.28
C LEU A 129 -9.17 3.06 3.72
N PRO A 130 -9.41 1.73 3.64
CA PRO A 130 -10.71 1.16 3.27
C PRO A 130 -11.67 1.19 4.46
N SER A 131 -12.67 0.30 4.49
CA SER A 131 -13.62 0.17 5.60
C SER A 131 -13.51 -1.21 6.31
N PRO A 132 -12.47 -1.45 7.14
CA PRO A 132 -12.34 -2.69 7.89
C PRO A 132 -13.47 -2.87 8.93
N ASP A 133 -14.01 -1.77 9.44
CA ASP A 133 -15.23 -1.71 10.27
C ASP A 133 -16.43 -2.36 9.56
N VAL A 134 -16.67 -1.99 8.30
CA VAL A 134 -17.74 -2.56 7.47
C VAL A 134 -17.48 -4.04 7.22
N HIS A 135 -16.23 -4.44 6.92
CA HIS A 135 -15.89 -5.84 6.68
C HIS A 135 -16.23 -6.72 7.89
N GLY A 136 -15.80 -6.30 9.09
CA GLY A 136 -16.04 -7.05 10.33
C GLY A 136 -17.52 -7.09 10.71
N TYR A 137 -18.19 -5.93 10.74
CA TYR A 137 -19.59 -5.85 11.16
C TYR A 137 -20.52 -6.56 10.18
N LYS A 138 -20.44 -6.24 8.88
CA LYS A 138 -21.36 -6.74 7.86
C LYS A 138 -21.26 -8.25 7.68
N SER A 139 -20.04 -8.80 7.69
CA SER A 139 -19.86 -10.26 7.59
C SER A 139 -20.43 -11.00 8.80
N SER A 140 -20.20 -10.46 10.01
CA SER A 140 -20.75 -11.02 11.25
C SER A 140 -22.28 -10.96 11.29
N GLU A 141 -22.86 -9.83 10.88
CA GLU A 141 -24.31 -9.66 10.78
C GLU A 141 -24.93 -10.61 9.75
N MET A 142 -24.34 -10.74 8.57
CA MET A 142 -24.79 -11.68 7.54
C MET A 142 -24.74 -13.13 8.04
N LEU A 143 -23.65 -13.53 8.70
CA LEU A 143 -23.54 -14.87 9.29
C LEU A 143 -24.58 -15.11 10.39
N TYR A 144 -24.78 -14.12 11.27
CA TYR A 144 -25.79 -14.20 12.32
C TYR A 144 -27.19 -14.37 11.74
N ASN A 145 -27.57 -13.55 10.75
CA ASN A 145 -28.89 -13.64 10.12
C ASN A 145 -29.09 -14.97 9.38
N TRP A 146 -28.03 -15.52 8.78
CA TRP A 146 -28.12 -16.83 8.15
C TRP A 146 -28.37 -17.94 9.17
N VAL A 147 -27.58 -17.98 10.26
CA VAL A 147 -27.70 -19.02 11.29
C VAL A 147 -28.98 -18.90 12.11
N ALA A 148 -29.34 -17.69 12.53
CA ALA A 148 -30.45 -17.46 13.46
C ALA A 148 -31.81 -17.35 12.77
N LYS A 149 -31.84 -17.01 11.47
CA LYS A 149 -33.09 -16.69 10.75
C LYS A 149 -33.19 -17.34 9.37
N ASP A 150 -32.24 -18.19 8.98
CA ASP A 150 -32.17 -18.86 7.68
C ASP A 150 -32.18 -17.88 6.48
N VAL A 151 -31.61 -16.68 6.67
CA VAL A 151 -31.47 -15.68 5.60
C VAL A 151 -30.13 -15.90 4.88
N GLU A 152 -30.18 -16.52 3.70
CA GLU A 152 -28.98 -16.77 2.90
C GLU A 152 -28.28 -15.44 2.50
N PRO A 153 -26.96 -15.30 2.72
CA PRO A 153 -26.23 -14.09 2.36
C PRO A 153 -26.00 -14.00 0.84
N PRO A 154 -25.83 -12.78 0.29
CA PRO A 154 -25.41 -12.61 -1.09
C PRO A 154 -24.05 -13.28 -1.33
N LYS A 155 -23.89 -13.92 -2.49
CA LYS A 155 -22.64 -14.63 -2.84
C LYS A 155 -21.42 -13.72 -2.98
N PHE A 156 -21.66 -12.44 -3.27
CA PHE A 156 -20.61 -11.43 -3.41
C PHE A 156 -21.07 -10.09 -2.84
N THR A 157 -20.20 -9.46 -2.07
CA THR A 157 -20.38 -8.10 -1.56
C THR A 157 -19.04 -7.39 -1.66
N GLU A 158 -18.94 -6.41 -2.54
CA GLU A 158 -17.77 -5.54 -2.62
C GLU A 158 -17.94 -4.33 -1.69
N VAL A 159 -16.84 -3.91 -1.06
CA VAL A 159 -16.78 -2.68 -0.27
C VAL A 159 -15.81 -1.74 -0.98
N THR A 160 -16.33 -0.59 -1.39
CA THR A 160 -15.65 0.34 -2.32
C THR A 160 -15.09 1.58 -1.65
N ASP A 161 -15.47 1.84 -0.40
CA ASP A 161 -15.05 3.02 0.34
C ASP A 161 -13.53 3.06 0.50
N VAL A 162 -12.93 4.20 0.17
CA VAL A 162 -11.50 4.44 0.35
C VAL A 162 -11.22 5.92 0.54
N VAL A 163 -10.30 6.25 1.45
CA VAL A 163 -9.76 7.61 1.60
C VAL A 163 -8.24 7.55 1.74
N LEU A 164 -7.53 8.49 1.09
CA LEU A 164 -6.09 8.63 1.30
C LEU A 164 -5.85 9.31 2.65
N ILE A 165 -5.17 8.61 3.55
CA ILE A 165 -4.62 9.18 4.78
C ILE A 165 -3.13 9.47 4.62
N THR A 166 -2.73 10.65 5.04
CA THR A 166 -1.33 11.10 5.14
C THR A 166 -1.08 11.57 6.57
N ARG A 167 0.15 12.02 6.84
CA ARG A 167 0.51 12.63 8.13
C ARG A 167 -0.41 13.80 8.52
N ASP A 168 -0.99 14.49 7.53
CA ASP A 168 -1.77 15.71 7.75
C ASP A 168 -3.19 15.42 8.25
N ASN A 169 -3.79 14.30 7.84
CA ASN A 169 -5.22 14.03 8.07
C ASN A 169 -5.53 12.66 8.71
N PHE A 170 -4.55 11.78 8.95
CA PHE A 170 -4.85 10.40 9.38
C PHE A 170 -5.67 10.31 10.67
N LYS A 171 -5.44 11.20 11.63
CA LYS A 171 -6.20 11.21 12.90
C LYS A 171 -7.67 11.56 12.66
N GLU A 172 -7.92 12.61 11.89
CA GLU A 172 -9.26 13.08 11.56
C GLU A 172 -10.04 12.01 10.76
N GLU A 173 -9.43 11.43 9.74
CA GLU A 173 -10.08 10.41 8.91
C GLU A 173 -10.36 9.10 9.67
N LEU A 174 -9.48 8.70 10.60
CA LEU A 174 -9.74 7.57 11.49
C LEU A 174 -10.88 7.88 12.46
N GLU A 175 -10.92 9.08 13.04
CA GLU A 175 -11.96 9.50 13.96
C GLU A 175 -13.34 9.55 13.28
N LYS A 176 -13.42 10.10 12.05
CA LYS A 176 -14.64 10.07 11.20
C LYS A 176 -15.19 8.66 10.98
N LYS A 177 -14.30 7.66 10.91
CA LYS A 177 -14.66 6.24 10.73
C LYS A 177 -14.86 5.50 12.06
N GLY A 178 -14.75 6.16 13.21
CA GLY A 178 -14.83 5.51 14.52
C GLY A 178 -13.65 4.58 14.82
N LEU A 179 -12.53 4.74 14.09
CA LEU A 179 -11.28 3.98 14.22
C LEU A 179 -10.18 4.79 14.92
N GLY A 180 -10.51 5.97 15.45
CA GLY A 180 -9.58 6.82 16.18
C GLY A 180 -9.06 6.14 17.45
N GLY A 181 -7.75 6.26 17.69
CA GLY A 181 -7.10 5.71 18.88
C GLY A 181 -7.63 6.39 20.16
N LYS A 182 -8.07 5.57 21.11
CA LYS A 182 -8.16 5.98 22.53
C LYS A 182 -6.76 5.96 23.15
#